data_AF-A0A1B9GKR8-F1
#
_entry.id   AF-A0A1B9GKR8-F1
#
_cell.length_a   1.000
_cell.length_b   1.000
_cell.length_c   1.000
_cell.angle_alpha   90.00
_cell.angle_beta   90.00
_cell.angle_gamma   90.00
#
_symmetry.space_group_name_H-M   'P 1'
#
loop_
_entity.id
_entity.type
_entity.pdbx_description
1 polymer ?
#
loop_
_entity_poly.entity_id
_entity_poly.type
_entity_poly.pdbx_seq_one_letter_code
_entity_poly.pdbx_strand_id
1 'polypeptide(L)'
;MTNALTSPAPSGHAIGASAENRVELTEHNGEEGRSRTEALPGDDGSHRGSDDNTSRRRARWTRYPKSVLGWMVDNWFLIGIGVSIVLAWRFPHVASDGGVLRSEYSIKYGAIALIFLITGLTLSTSSLYRQFRNWRLHLFTQVFCFLFFPAIVFIIINIVNSAQGSTSDRGTIDKYVLAGMVVMSVMPTTVASNISMTRSAGGSVEATTMQVCIGNTIGTFITPLLCELFFSSSTWSFGKPIAKGGGSNSDGLKEIYRQLAKQLGLALFVPLFVGQVVQNIFPKQTKWVATTFRLAKVSTFLLLLLIWSVFSTQFQEKAFETVSTASIIFLVFVNLGLYAFFTLICVVLARLPFLPKSFDSPSLSDHSDVDVNVIDTAGTQKVPIWRKTVSGMRFDKKVTTAICFCAAAKGMVVGAPTLSVLYGGFPEQERAILSIPLVLYQGQQVAIAQVLVYFFKKWNEKPDRLAPPPKPSRNSLDKGKQVKRHSTASSQLPELHARGSEEGQVRTTA
;
A
#
# COMPACT_ATOMS: atom_id res chain seq x y z
N MET A 1 53.96 13.39 -40.12
CA MET A 1 55.21 13.93 -39.53
C MET A 1 54.88 14.24 -38.07
N THR A 2 55.09 13.30 -37.14
CA THR A 2 56.34 13.05 -36.35
C THR A 2 56.58 14.14 -35.30
N ASN A 3 56.85 13.92 -34.00
CA ASN A 3 56.95 12.76 -33.08
C ASN A 3 56.64 13.31 -31.66
N ALA A 4 56.00 12.64 -30.70
CA ALA A 4 56.45 11.51 -29.84
C ALA A 4 57.74 11.77 -29.03
N LEU A 5 57.67 11.56 -27.69
CA LEU A 5 58.71 11.26 -26.66
C LEU A 5 58.15 11.73 -25.27
N THR A 6 57.58 10.91 -24.38
CA THR A 6 58.12 9.89 -23.44
C THR A 6 58.99 10.42 -22.26
N SER A 7 58.47 10.18 -21.04
CA SER A 7 59.07 9.92 -19.69
C SER A 7 60.60 10.00 -19.48
N PRO A 8 61.07 10.36 -18.26
CA PRO A 8 61.19 9.34 -17.20
C PRO A 8 60.88 9.80 -15.75
N ALA A 9 60.62 8.83 -14.87
CA ALA A 9 60.79 8.95 -13.41
C ALA A 9 62.14 8.35 -12.98
N PRO A 10 62.67 8.67 -11.79
CA PRO A 10 62.84 7.60 -10.80
C PRO A 10 62.67 8.01 -9.30
N SER A 11 62.67 6.96 -8.45
CA SER A 11 62.88 6.89 -6.99
C SER A 11 63.69 8.03 -6.30
N GLY A 12 63.50 8.36 -5.02
CA GLY A 12 62.64 7.78 -3.96
C GLY A 12 63.38 7.65 -2.62
N HIS A 13 62.72 7.89 -1.48
CA HIS A 13 63.10 7.34 -0.15
C HIS A 13 61.95 7.51 0.86
N ALA A 14 61.90 6.66 1.89
CA ALA A 14 60.73 6.43 2.76
C ALA A 14 60.90 6.94 4.21
N ILE A 15 59.84 6.72 5.02
CA ILE A 15 59.65 6.74 6.49
C ILE A 15 58.43 7.63 6.84
N GLY A 16 57.37 7.16 7.52
CA GLY A 16 57.00 5.80 7.93
C GLY A 16 55.81 5.78 8.92
N ALA A 17 55.07 4.65 8.99
CA ALA A 17 54.07 4.27 10.02
C ALA A 17 52.79 5.16 10.16
N SER A 18 51.64 4.74 10.72
CA SER A 18 50.96 3.45 10.99
C SER A 18 49.54 3.77 11.54
N ALA A 19 48.48 2.96 11.45
CA ALA A 19 48.20 1.72 10.72
C ALA A 19 46.66 1.55 10.55
N GLU A 20 46.20 0.36 10.17
CA GLU A 20 44.80 -0.07 9.94
C GLU A 20 43.98 -0.27 11.23
N ASN A 21 42.64 -0.33 11.10
CA ASN A 21 41.95 -1.56 11.55
C ASN A 21 40.63 -1.85 10.80
N ARG A 22 40.28 -3.14 10.73
CA ARG A 22 39.22 -3.74 9.91
C ARG A 22 38.46 -4.76 10.76
N VAL A 23 37.16 -4.54 11.00
CA VAL A 23 36.27 -5.47 11.71
C VAL A 23 34.86 -5.29 11.15
N GLU A 24 33.98 -6.27 10.97
CA GLU A 24 34.00 -7.72 10.68
C GLU A 24 32.51 -8.09 10.55
N LEU A 25 32.17 -9.15 9.80
CA LEU A 25 30.81 -9.70 9.78
C LEU A 25 30.71 -10.78 10.86
N THR A 26 29.72 -10.69 11.74
CA THR A 26 29.35 -11.81 12.62
C THR A 26 27.90 -12.20 12.43
N GLU A 27 27.70 -13.47 12.06
CA GLU A 27 26.43 -14.17 12.08
C GLU A 27 25.96 -14.37 13.54
N HIS A 28 24.66 -14.54 13.76
CA HIS A 28 24.13 -14.90 15.07
C HIS A 28 23.23 -16.13 14.96
N ASN A 29 23.72 -17.24 15.51
CA ASN A 29 23.03 -18.51 15.64
C ASN A 29 23.19 -19.01 17.09
N GLY A 30 22.19 -19.73 17.59
CA GLY A 30 22.34 -20.77 18.61
C GLY A 30 22.51 -20.36 20.09
N GLU A 31 21.52 -20.76 20.90
CA GLU A 31 21.68 -21.33 22.25
C GLU A 31 22.26 -20.43 23.37
N GLU A 32 22.01 -20.62 24.67
CA GLU A 32 21.23 -21.63 25.40
C GLU A 32 20.60 -20.98 26.66
N GLY A 33 19.65 -21.65 27.34
CA GLY A 33 18.94 -21.07 28.50
C GLY A 33 19.45 -21.56 29.85
N ARG A 34 19.30 -20.75 30.92
CA ARG A 34 19.23 -21.29 32.28
C ARG A 34 18.41 -20.44 33.27
N SER A 35 17.96 -21.13 34.31
CA SER A 35 16.97 -20.81 35.34
C SER A 35 17.05 -19.44 36.03
N ARG A 36 15.88 -18.87 36.30
CA ARG A 36 15.67 -18.04 37.51
C ARG A 36 15.79 -18.93 38.76
N THR A 37 16.46 -18.43 39.78
CA THR A 37 16.33 -18.91 41.16
C THR A 37 15.94 -17.71 42.02
N GLU A 38 14.91 -17.87 42.84
CA GLU A 38 14.43 -16.83 43.76
C GLU A 38 15.27 -16.81 45.03
N ALA A 39 15.57 -15.62 45.55
CA ALA A 39 16.06 -15.43 46.92
C ALA A 39 15.67 -14.03 47.44
N LEU A 40 15.04 -14.02 48.61
CA LEU A 40 14.77 -12.90 49.51
C LEU A 40 14.89 -13.47 50.95
N PRO A 41 15.04 -12.65 52.00
CA PRO A 41 15.55 -11.27 52.06
C PRO A 41 16.74 -11.16 53.05
N GLY A 42 17.32 -9.96 53.17
CA GLY A 42 18.28 -9.60 54.23
C GLY A 42 18.27 -8.09 54.44
N ASP A 43 17.97 -7.67 55.66
CA ASP A 43 17.87 -6.26 56.08
C ASP A 43 19.19 -5.81 56.73
N ASP A 44 19.57 -4.54 56.56
CA ASP A 44 20.30 -3.71 57.54
C ASP A 44 20.74 -2.36 56.96
N GLY A 45 20.72 -1.32 57.81
CA GLY A 45 21.78 -0.29 57.78
C GLY A 45 21.55 0.98 56.94
N SER A 46 20.71 1.87 57.48
CA SER A 46 20.66 3.32 57.19
C SER A 46 21.94 4.02 56.69
N HIS A 47 21.85 4.78 55.58
CA HIS A 47 22.12 6.24 55.48
C HIS A 47 22.43 6.70 54.03
N ARG A 48 21.53 7.51 53.45
CA ARG A 48 21.79 8.65 52.52
C ARG A 48 20.51 9.06 51.76
N GLY A 49 19.57 9.68 52.47
CA GLY A 49 18.43 10.36 51.85
C GLY A 49 18.72 11.85 51.62
N SER A 50 19.09 12.25 50.39
CA SER A 50 19.03 13.67 49.94
C SER A 50 19.01 13.83 48.42
N ASP A 51 19.80 13.05 47.67
CA ASP A 51 20.17 13.40 46.28
C ASP A 51 19.35 12.76 45.15
N ASP A 52 18.53 11.73 45.41
CA ASP A 52 17.86 10.96 44.33
C ASP A 52 16.55 11.60 43.79
N ASN A 53 16.10 12.72 44.35
CA ASN A 53 14.84 13.37 43.92
C ASN A 53 15.06 14.45 42.83
N THR A 54 16.23 15.09 42.80
CA THR A 54 16.60 16.08 41.77
C THR A 54 16.99 15.41 40.44
N SER A 55 17.72 14.29 40.50
CA SER A 55 18.07 13.44 39.35
C SER A 55 16.81 12.90 38.63
N ARG A 56 15.88 12.29 39.39
CA ARG A 56 14.63 11.70 38.90
C ARG A 56 13.59 12.72 38.39
N ARG A 57 13.72 14.00 38.76
CA ARG A 57 12.89 15.10 38.20
C ARG A 57 13.48 15.64 36.89
N ARG A 58 14.80 15.83 36.79
CA ARG A 58 15.46 16.24 35.53
C ARG A 58 15.31 15.19 34.41
N ALA A 59 15.44 13.91 34.72
CA ALA A 59 15.35 12.81 33.75
C ALA A 59 13.95 12.67 33.09
N ARG A 60 12.90 13.24 33.68
CA ARG A 60 11.53 13.21 33.13
C ARG A 60 11.32 14.27 32.05
N TRP A 61 11.80 15.48 32.28
CA TRP A 61 11.63 16.62 31.38
C TRP A 61 12.49 16.53 30.11
N THR A 62 13.69 15.95 30.19
CA THR A 62 14.54 15.74 29.00
C THR A 62 14.04 14.61 28.07
N ARG A 63 13.06 13.81 28.51
CA ARG A 63 12.50 12.69 27.73
C ARG A 63 11.39 13.15 26.77
N TYR A 64 10.55 14.11 27.19
CA TYR A 64 9.47 14.66 26.35
C TYR A 64 9.91 15.22 24.99
N PRO A 65 10.91 16.11 24.86
CA PRO A 65 11.29 16.63 23.54
C PRO A 65 11.88 15.53 22.64
N LYS A 66 12.57 14.52 23.19
CA LYS A 66 13.05 13.37 22.41
C LYS A 66 11.92 12.45 21.95
N SER A 67 10.89 12.23 22.78
CA SER A 67 9.69 11.48 22.39
C SER A 67 8.83 12.20 21.36
N VAL A 68 8.66 13.53 21.49
CA VAL A 68 7.94 14.35 20.51
C VAL A 68 8.69 14.40 19.19
N LEU A 69 10.02 14.64 19.21
CA LEU A 69 10.82 14.64 17.98
C LEU A 69 10.83 13.27 17.29
N GLY A 70 10.88 12.17 18.06
CA GLY A 70 10.69 10.81 17.53
C GLY A 70 9.35 10.64 16.84
N TRP A 71 8.25 11.00 17.53
CA TRP A 71 6.90 10.95 16.96
C TRP A 71 6.74 11.84 15.72
N MET A 72 7.36 13.02 15.69
CA MET A 72 7.37 13.91 14.52
C MET A 72 8.16 13.33 13.35
N VAL A 73 9.26 12.63 13.60
CA VAL A 73 10.04 11.92 12.55
C VAL A 73 9.26 10.71 12.03
N ASP A 74 8.55 9.98 12.89
CA ASP A 74 7.69 8.86 12.49
C ASP A 74 6.47 9.33 11.66
N ASN A 75 5.93 10.52 11.98
CA ASN A 75 4.76 11.12 11.31
C ASN A 75 5.12 12.27 10.35
N TRP A 76 6.37 12.36 9.91
CA TRP A 76 6.90 13.51 9.14
C TRP A 76 6.07 13.87 7.91
N PHE A 77 5.45 12.88 7.26
CA PHE A 77 4.61 13.08 6.09
C PHE A 77 3.32 13.85 6.41
N LEU A 78 2.70 13.63 7.57
CA LEU A 78 1.51 14.37 8.01
C LEU A 78 1.85 15.82 8.33
N ILE A 79 3.01 16.05 8.98
CA ILE A 79 3.55 17.40 9.21
C ILE A 79 3.86 18.07 7.86
N GLY A 80 4.43 17.34 6.92
CA GLY A 80 4.67 17.79 5.55
C GLY A 80 3.40 18.24 4.83
N ILE A 81 2.27 17.54 4.99
CA ILE A 81 0.97 17.98 4.45
C ILE A 81 0.56 19.32 5.07
N GLY A 82 0.67 19.47 6.40
CA GLY A 82 0.37 20.73 7.09
C GLY A 82 1.23 21.89 6.59
N VAL A 83 2.54 21.67 6.43
CA VAL A 83 3.47 22.67 5.88
C VAL A 83 3.12 23.02 4.43
N SER A 84 2.83 22.02 3.57
CA SER A 84 2.38 22.26 2.19
C SER A 84 1.10 23.09 2.13
N ILE A 85 0.14 22.89 3.04
CA ILE A 85 -1.10 23.69 3.10
C ILE A 85 -0.79 25.14 3.51
N VAL A 86 0.03 25.35 4.53
CA VAL A 86 0.40 26.70 4.99
C VAL A 86 1.20 27.47 3.92
N LEU A 87 2.11 26.79 3.21
CA LEU A 87 2.83 27.38 2.07
C LEU A 87 1.90 27.70 0.90
N ALA A 88 0.94 26.83 0.58
CA ALA A 88 -0.06 27.07 -0.44
C ALA A 88 -0.95 28.28 -0.11
N TRP A 89 -1.38 28.40 1.14
CA TRP A 89 -2.19 29.52 1.61
C TRP A 89 -1.42 30.86 1.60
N ARG A 90 -0.15 30.84 2.02
CA ARG A 90 0.66 32.06 2.13
C ARG A 90 1.26 32.54 0.81
N PHE A 91 1.49 31.63 -0.15
CA PHE A 91 2.14 31.89 -1.44
C PHE A 91 1.50 31.10 -2.61
N PRO A 92 0.19 31.21 -2.86
CA PRO A 92 -0.52 30.37 -3.83
C PRO A 92 0.03 30.49 -5.26
N HIS A 93 0.32 31.70 -5.72
CA HIS A 93 0.85 31.98 -7.06
C HIS A 93 2.20 31.28 -7.39
N VAL A 94 2.91 30.71 -6.40
CA VAL A 94 4.17 29.99 -6.67
C VAL A 94 3.91 28.63 -7.33
N ALA A 95 2.92 27.88 -6.83
CA ALA A 95 2.67 26.49 -7.23
C ALA A 95 1.23 26.23 -7.73
N SER A 96 0.43 27.27 -7.90
CA SER A 96 -0.85 27.19 -8.63
C SER A 96 -0.64 26.79 -10.10
N ASP A 97 -1.71 26.40 -10.77
CA ASP A 97 -1.75 26.39 -12.24
C ASP A 97 -1.45 27.81 -12.76
N GLY A 98 -0.67 27.91 -13.83
CA GLY A 98 -0.25 29.19 -14.43
C GLY A 98 0.77 29.99 -13.61
N GLY A 99 1.06 29.57 -12.37
CA GLY A 99 1.96 30.24 -11.42
C GLY A 99 3.44 30.16 -11.79
N VAL A 100 4.29 30.70 -10.92
CA VAL A 100 5.75 30.87 -11.16
C VAL A 100 6.44 29.56 -11.57
N LEU A 101 6.12 28.45 -10.89
CA LEU A 101 6.72 27.14 -11.18
C LEU A 101 6.09 26.44 -12.39
N ARG A 102 5.05 27.00 -13.01
CA ARG A 102 4.23 26.34 -14.05
C ARG A 102 3.87 24.92 -13.62
N SER A 103 3.19 24.83 -12.49
CA SER A 103 2.92 23.56 -11.79
C SER A 103 2.17 22.55 -12.66
N GLU A 104 1.41 23.04 -13.64
CA GLU A 104 0.77 22.27 -14.70
C GLU A 104 1.75 21.36 -15.46
N TYR A 105 3.02 21.76 -15.61
CA TYR A 105 4.08 20.97 -16.24
C TYR A 105 5.08 20.41 -15.23
N SER A 106 5.64 21.25 -14.35
CA SER A 106 6.72 20.86 -13.45
C SER A 106 6.28 19.82 -12.40
N ILE A 107 5.06 19.95 -11.88
CA ILE A 107 4.53 19.09 -10.82
C ILE A 107 3.54 18.07 -11.42
N LYS A 108 2.51 18.51 -12.14
CA LYS A 108 1.45 17.63 -12.67
C LYS A 108 1.87 16.74 -13.85
N TYR A 109 2.98 17.04 -14.54
CA TYR A 109 3.68 16.07 -15.40
C TYR A 109 4.98 15.60 -14.75
N GLY A 110 5.92 16.50 -14.43
CA GLY A 110 7.27 16.15 -14.00
C GLY A 110 7.34 15.35 -12.70
N ALA A 111 6.79 15.87 -11.60
CA ALA A 111 6.80 15.17 -10.32
C ALA A 111 6.01 13.86 -10.36
N ILE A 112 4.89 13.82 -11.10
CA ILE A 112 4.07 12.61 -11.28
C ILE A 112 4.81 11.55 -12.10
N ALA A 113 5.47 11.93 -13.19
CA ALA A 113 6.32 11.04 -13.97
C ALA A 113 7.45 10.46 -13.12
N LEU A 114 8.08 11.26 -12.27
CA LEU A 114 9.13 10.80 -11.36
C LEU A 114 8.57 9.88 -10.25
N ILE A 115 7.37 10.14 -9.73
CA ILE A 115 6.68 9.23 -8.79
C ILE A 115 6.44 7.86 -9.45
N PHE A 116 5.94 7.82 -10.69
CA PHE A 116 5.65 6.56 -11.39
C PHE A 116 6.91 5.84 -11.89
N LEU A 117 7.95 6.58 -12.28
CA LEU A 117 9.28 6.02 -12.55
C LEU A 117 9.87 5.34 -11.30
N ILE A 118 9.87 6.03 -10.16
CA ILE A 118 10.30 5.45 -8.86
C ILE A 118 9.44 4.24 -8.50
N THR A 119 8.14 4.29 -8.75
CA THR A 119 7.24 3.16 -8.52
C THR A 119 7.68 1.98 -9.39
N GLY A 120 7.89 2.17 -10.69
CA GLY A 120 8.37 1.13 -11.61
C GLY A 120 9.73 0.55 -11.21
N LEU A 121 10.69 1.38 -10.78
CA LEU A 121 12.02 0.93 -10.32
C LEU A 121 11.95 0.10 -9.02
N THR A 122 11.00 0.39 -8.13
CA THR A 122 10.89 -0.27 -6.81
C THR A 122 9.93 -1.47 -6.79
N LEU A 123 9.25 -1.75 -7.90
CA LEU A 123 8.15 -2.70 -8.00
C LEU A 123 8.61 -4.11 -8.42
N SER A 124 8.70 -5.07 -7.49
CA SER A 124 9.16 -6.43 -7.81
C SER A 124 8.30 -7.13 -8.88
N THR A 125 8.87 -7.40 -10.07
CA THR A 125 8.16 -8.09 -11.16
C THR A 125 7.77 -9.54 -10.81
N SER A 126 8.56 -10.27 -10.01
CA SER A 126 8.17 -11.62 -9.56
C SER A 126 7.00 -11.58 -8.56
N SER A 127 6.98 -10.58 -7.68
CA SER A 127 5.86 -10.33 -6.75
C SER A 127 4.60 -9.88 -7.49
N LEU A 128 4.75 -9.06 -8.55
CA LEU A 128 3.65 -8.71 -9.45
C LEU A 128 3.05 -9.98 -10.08
N TYR A 129 3.86 -10.77 -10.78
CA TYR A 129 3.36 -11.94 -11.51
C TYR A 129 2.65 -12.94 -10.59
N ARG A 130 3.20 -13.19 -9.39
CA ARG A 130 2.54 -14.05 -8.39
C ARG A 130 1.20 -13.48 -7.92
N GLN A 131 1.12 -12.17 -7.67
CA GLN A 131 -0.14 -11.55 -7.23
C GLN A 131 -1.18 -11.39 -8.34
N PHE A 132 -0.77 -11.26 -9.60
CA PHE A 132 -1.66 -11.07 -10.75
C PHE A 132 -2.66 -12.22 -10.94
N ARG A 133 -2.28 -13.45 -10.54
CA ARG A 133 -3.14 -14.62 -10.53
C ARG A 133 -4.27 -14.57 -9.48
N ASN A 134 -4.21 -13.66 -8.51
CA ASN A 134 -5.24 -13.50 -7.47
C ASN A 134 -6.43 -12.66 -7.96
N TRP A 135 -7.04 -13.08 -9.06
CA TRP A 135 -8.15 -12.37 -9.71
C TRP A 135 -9.32 -12.04 -8.78
N ARG A 136 -9.62 -12.90 -7.78
CA ARG A 136 -10.67 -12.65 -6.77
C ARG A 136 -10.35 -11.42 -5.91
N LEU A 137 -9.09 -11.24 -5.55
CA LEU A 137 -8.60 -10.10 -4.79
C LEU A 137 -8.69 -8.81 -5.62
N HIS A 138 -8.34 -8.87 -6.91
CA HIS A 138 -8.50 -7.76 -7.86
C HIS A 138 -9.97 -7.40 -8.01
N LEU A 139 -10.82 -8.36 -8.41
CA LEU A 139 -12.25 -8.14 -8.60
C LEU A 139 -12.93 -7.55 -7.36
N PHE A 140 -12.69 -8.12 -6.17
CA PHE A 140 -13.23 -7.59 -4.91
C PHE A 140 -12.83 -6.12 -4.70
N THR A 141 -11.52 -5.83 -4.77
CA THR A 141 -11.00 -4.49 -4.45
C THR A 141 -11.47 -3.45 -5.47
N GLN A 142 -11.47 -3.79 -6.77
CA GLN A 142 -11.85 -2.85 -7.83
C GLN A 142 -13.37 -2.63 -7.89
N VAL A 143 -14.20 -3.67 -7.70
CA VAL A 143 -15.66 -3.51 -7.56
C VAL A 143 -15.98 -2.68 -6.31
N PHE A 144 -15.27 -2.88 -5.20
CA PHE A 144 -15.46 -2.04 -4.03
C PHE A 144 -15.10 -0.57 -4.32
N CYS A 145 -13.93 -0.34 -4.94
CA CYS A 145 -13.39 1.00 -5.18
C CYS A 145 -14.18 1.81 -6.22
N PHE A 146 -14.67 1.17 -7.29
CA PHE A 146 -15.28 1.84 -8.46
C PHE A 146 -16.78 1.59 -8.64
N LEU A 147 -17.41 0.68 -7.90
CA LEU A 147 -18.86 0.47 -7.97
C LEU A 147 -19.53 0.68 -6.61
N PHE A 148 -19.11 -0.07 -5.59
CA PHE A 148 -19.75 -0.01 -4.26
C PHE A 148 -19.55 1.34 -3.56
N PHE A 149 -18.30 1.80 -3.45
CA PHE A 149 -17.98 3.08 -2.80
C PHE A 149 -18.67 4.26 -3.52
N PRO A 150 -18.57 4.43 -4.86
CA PRO A 150 -19.26 5.51 -5.55
C PRO A 150 -20.78 5.45 -5.44
N ALA A 151 -21.40 4.26 -5.55
CA ALA A 151 -22.85 4.13 -5.45
C ALA A 151 -23.36 4.58 -4.08
N ILE A 152 -22.69 4.17 -2.99
CA ILE A 152 -23.06 4.57 -1.63
C ILE A 152 -22.82 6.07 -1.41
N VAL A 153 -21.71 6.65 -1.91
CA VAL A 153 -21.50 8.10 -1.86
C VAL A 153 -22.59 8.84 -2.64
N PHE A 154 -22.94 8.39 -3.85
CA PHE A 154 -23.99 8.99 -4.65
C PHE A 154 -25.36 8.94 -3.95
N ILE A 155 -25.69 7.84 -3.28
CA ILE A 155 -26.91 7.73 -2.45
C ILE A 155 -26.89 8.77 -1.32
N ILE A 156 -25.79 8.87 -0.56
CA ILE A 156 -25.64 9.87 0.52
C ILE A 156 -25.78 11.29 -0.03
N ILE A 157 -25.15 11.59 -1.16
CA ILE A 157 -25.21 12.91 -1.81
C ILE A 157 -26.62 13.25 -2.30
N ASN A 158 -27.38 12.29 -2.85
CA ASN A 158 -28.77 12.52 -3.24
C ASN A 158 -29.69 12.73 -2.02
N ILE A 159 -29.48 12.00 -0.92
CA ILE A 159 -30.19 12.23 0.36
C ILE A 159 -29.89 13.63 0.89
N VAL A 160 -28.61 14.05 0.89
CA VAL A 160 -28.21 15.40 1.34
C VAL A 160 -28.78 16.49 0.42
N ASN A 161 -28.81 16.26 -0.89
CA ASN A 161 -29.41 17.19 -1.84
C ASN A 161 -30.93 17.33 -1.65
N SER A 162 -31.65 16.24 -1.40
CA SER A 162 -33.10 16.29 -1.15
C SER A 162 -33.46 16.89 0.21
N ALA A 163 -32.65 16.65 1.25
CA ALA A 163 -32.92 17.10 2.62
C ALA A 163 -32.77 18.62 2.84
N GLN A 164 -32.07 19.34 1.97
CA GLN A 164 -31.85 20.79 2.11
C GLN A 164 -33.02 21.65 1.59
N GLY A 165 -33.94 21.06 0.81
CA GLY A 165 -35.05 21.75 0.17
C GLY A 165 -34.63 22.80 -0.86
N SER A 166 -35.60 23.43 -1.52
CA SER A 166 -35.37 24.51 -2.50
C SER A 166 -35.01 25.85 -1.85
N THR A 167 -34.33 25.84 -0.70
CA THR A 167 -34.08 27.02 0.12
C THR A 167 -32.78 27.69 -0.31
N SER A 168 -32.89 28.72 -1.17
CA SER A 168 -31.81 29.52 -1.79
C SER A 168 -31.15 28.90 -3.03
N ASP A 169 -30.84 29.74 -4.03
CA ASP A 169 -30.14 29.40 -5.29
C ASP A 169 -28.74 28.74 -5.13
N ARG A 170 -28.24 28.64 -3.90
CA ARG A 170 -26.93 28.05 -3.56
C ARG A 170 -27.01 26.83 -2.65
N GLY A 171 -28.18 26.52 -2.07
CA GLY A 171 -28.31 25.52 -1.01
C GLY A 171 -27.55 25.88 0.28
N THR A 172 -27.62 25.01 1.28
CA THR A 172 -26.76 25.14 2.49
C THR A 172 -25.35 24.61 2.20
N ILE A 173 -25.28 23.52 1.44
CA ILE A 173 -24.08 22.87 0.91
C ILE A 173 -24.01 23.15 -0.59
N ASP A 174 -22.85 23.64 -1.04
CA ASP A 174 -22.64 24.03 -2.43
C ASP A 174 -22.77 22.84 -3.40
N LYS A 175 -23.44 23.08 -4.55
CA LYS A 175 -23.73 22.04 -5.55
C LYS A 175 -22.46 21.43 -6.17
N TYR A 176 -21.40 22.21 -6.39
CA TYR A 176 -20.12 21.75 -6.92
C TYR A 176 -19.30 21.04 -5.83
N VAL A 177 -19.49 21.37 -4.55
CA VAL A 177 -18.98 20.54 -3.44
C VAL A 177 -19.64 19.15 -3.44
N LEU A 178 -20.96 19.07 -3.63
CA LEU A 178 -21.67 17.78 -3.72
C LEU A 178 -21.26 16.98 -4.97
N ALA A 179 -21.16 17.60 -6.13
CA ALA A 179 -20.62 16.95 -7.33
C ALA A 179 -19.15 16.53 -7.12
N GLY A 180 -18.32 17.36 -6.49
CA GLY A 180 -16.92 17.06 -6.16
C GLY A 180 -16.76 15.85 -5.25
N MET A 181 -17.72 15.57 -4.37
CA MET A 181 -17.77 14.33 -3.57
C MET A 181 -18.01 13.10 -4.45
N VAL A 182 -18.91 13.19 -5.43
CA VAL A 182 -19.16 12.10 -6.39
C VAL A 182 -17.91 11.89 -7.26
N VAL A 183 -17.29 12.96 -7.77
CA VAL A 183 -16.01 12.93 -8.51
C VAL A 183 -14.91 12.28 -7.67
N MET A 184 -14.71 12.72 -6.43
CA MET A 184 -13.76 12.14 -5.47
C MET A 184 -14.01 10.64 -5.29
N SER A 185 -15.28 10.23 -5.17
CA SER A 185 -15.64 8.83 -4.95
C SER A 185 -15.23 7.90 -6.09
N VAL A 186 -15.23 8.36 -7.34
CA VAL A 186 -14.86 7.57 -8.52
C VAL A 186 -13.37 7.63 -8.86
N MET A 187 -12.56 8.38 -8.09
CA MET A 187 -11.11 8.46 -8.32
C MET A 187 -10.37 7.15 -7.98
N PRO A 188 -9.23 6.89 -8.64
CA PRO A 188 -8.35 5.77 -8.31
C PRO A 188 -7.67 5.91 -6.93
N THR A 189 -7.09 4.80 -6.46
CA THR A 189 -6.49 4.69 -5.12
C THR A 189 -5.08 5.27 -5.00
N THR A 190 -4.66 5.65 -3.79
CA THR A 190 -3.30 6.18 -3.55
C THR A 190 -2.18 5.17 -3.74
N VAL A 191 -1.04 5.60 -4.31
CA VAL A 191 0.17 4.77 -4.46
C VAL A 191 0.98 4.70 -3.16
N ALA A 192 1.66 5.78 -2.80
CA ALA A 192 2.72 5.75 -1.78
C ALA A 192 2.21 5.51 -0.35
N SER A 193 1.13 6.19 0.06
CA SER A 193 0.54 6.08 1.40
C SER A 193 0.10 4.65 1.70
N ASN A 194 -0.65 4.01 0.79
CA ASN A 194 -1.16 2.65 0.98
C ASN A 194 -0.02 1.65 1.15
N ILE A 195 1.00 1.69 0.29
CA ILE A 195 2.18 0.81 0.39
C ILE A 195 2.90 1.01 1.73
N SER A 196 3.05 2.26 2.19
CA SER A 196 3.71 2.57 3.46
C SER A 196 2.88 2.13 4.69
N MET A 197 1.57 2.37 4.67
CA MET A 197 0.66 2.02 5.75
C MET A 197 0.47 0.51 5.87
N THR A 198 0.24 -0.21 4.76
CA THR A 198 0.18 -1.68 4.78
C THR A 198 1.48 -2.28 5.33
N ARG A 199 2.65 -1.77 4.93
CA ARG A 199 3.95 -2.23 5.46
C ARG A 199 4.04 -2.01 6.98
N SER A 200 3.67 -0.81 7.44
CA SER A 200 3.73 -0.44 8.87
C SER A 200 2.73 -1.24 9.72
N ALA A 201 1.61 -1.65 9.12
CA ALA A 201 0.59 -2.51 9.71
C ALA A 201 0.92 -4.02 9.63
N GLY A 202 2.04 -4.42 9.02
CA GLY A 202 2.39 -5.84 8.84
C GLY A 202 1.52 -6.62 7.84
N GLY A 203 0.79 -5.90 6.97
CA GLY A 203 -0.05 -6.50 5.91
C GLY A 203 0.75 -6.90 4.66
N SER A 204 0.08 -7.42 3.62
CA SER A 204 0.74 -7.82 2.37
C SER A 204 1.03 -6.60 1.50
N VAL A 205 2.29 -6.20 1.52
CA VAL A 205 2.82 -5.12 0.67
C VAL A 205 2.67 -5.47 -0.81
N GLU A 206 2.82 -6.75 -1.16
CA GLU A 206 2.68 -7.28 -2.53
C GLU A 206 1.24 -7.13 -3.01
N ALA A 207 0.26 -7.49 -2.17
CA ALA A 207 -1.16 -7.33 -2.49
C ALA A 207 -1.52 -5.86 -2.68
N THR A 208 -1.11 -4.99 -1.74
CA THR A 208 -1.32 -3.55 -1.84
C THR A 208 -0.73 -2.99 -3.12
N THR A 209 0.52 -3.33 -3.41
CA THR A 209 1.23 -2.78 -4.58
C THR A 209 0.55 -3.20 -5.88
N MET A 210 0.07 -4.44 -5.98
CA MET A 210 -0.70 -4.88 -7.14
C MET A 210 -2.07 -4.17 -7.24
N GLN A 211 -2.81 -4.03 -6.13
CA GLN A 211 -4.09 -3.30 -6.14
C GLN A 211 -3.94 -1.83 -6.51
N VAL A 212 -2.84 -1.22 -6.08
CA VAL A 212 -2.46 0.14 -6.46
C VAL A 212 -2.19 0.22 -7.97
N CYS A 213 -1.41 -0.69 -8.54
CA CYS A 213 -1.10 -0.69 -9.97
C CYS A 213 -2.36 -0.90 -10.82
N ILE A 214 -3.15 -1.93 -10.51
CA ILE A 214 -4.41 -2.24 -11.21
C ILE A 214 -5.42 -1.11 -11.03
N GLY A 215 -5.62 -0.61 -9.82
CA GLY A 215 -6.62 0.43 -9.52
C GLY A 215 -6.30 1.78 -10.14
N ASN A 216 -5.01 2.18 -10.23
CA ASN A 216 -4.63 3.39 -10.94
C ASN A 216 -4.72 3.23 -12.47
N THR A 217 -4.39 2.04 -12.99
CA THR A 217 -4.50 1.73 -14.43
C THR A 217 -5.97 1.70 -14.88
N ILE A 218 -6.81 0.90 -14.22
CA ILE A 218 -8.22 0.74 -14.57
C ILE A 218 -9.00 2.02 -14.23
N GLY A 219 -8.78 2.60 -13.05
CA GLY A 219 -9.48 3.80 -12.60
C GLY A 219 -9.31 4.97 -13.54
N THR A 220 -8.08 5.21 -14.04
CA THR A 220 -7.80 6.22 -15.08
C THR A 220 -8.83 6.22 -16.22
N PHE A 221 -9.22 5.04 -16.71
CA PHE A 221 -10.17 4.91 -17.82
C PHE A 221 -11.62 4.71 -17.36
N ILE A 222 -11.87 4.15 -16.16
CA ILE A 222 -13.25 3.97 -15.66
C ILE A 222 -13.83 5.27 -15.06
N THR A 223 -13.03 6.10 -14.40
CA THR A 223 -13.45 7.36 -13.76
C THR A 223 -14.28 8.27 -14.69
N PRO A 224 -13.90 8.57 -15.95
CA PRO A 224 -14.73 9.37 -16.86
C PRO A 224 -16.12 8.78 -17.13
N LEU A 225 -16.23 7.46 -17.35
CA LEU A 225 -17.52 6.79 -17.58
C LEU A 225 -18.42 6.84 -16.35
N LEU A 226 -17.85 6.68 -15.15
CA LEU A 226 -18.62 6.80 -13.92
C LEU A 226 -19.08 8.23 -13.66
N CYS A 227 -18.26 9.25 -13.94
CA CYS A 227 -18.69 10.64 -13.88
C CYS A 227 -19.87 10.90 -14.84
N GLU A 228 -19.74 10.52 -16.11
CA GLU A 228 -20.81 10.68 -17.11
C GLU A 228 -22.10 9.95 -16.69
N LEU A 229 -21.97 8.74 -16.12
CA LEU A 229 -23.10 7.95 -15.62
C LEU A 229 -23.79 8.62 -14.43
N PHE A 230 -23.06 9.01 -13.38
CA PHE A 230 -23.65 9.61 -12.17
C PHE A 230 -24.23 11.01 -12.44
N PHE A 231 -23.67 11.75 -13.40
CA PHE A 231 -24.14 13.08 -13.78
C PHE A 231 -25.09 13.08 -15.00
N SER A 232 -25.56 11.90 -15.42
CA SER A 232 -26.47 11.74 -16.57
C SER A 232 -27.86 12.36 -16.36
N SER A 233 -28.35 12.46 -15.12
CA SER A 233 -29.68 13.00 -14.81
C SER A 233 -29.74 14.52 -14.85
N SER A 234 -30.93 15.07 -15.09
CA SER A 234 -31.15 16.54 -15.14
C SER A 234 -30.68 17.25 -13.87
N THR A 235 -30.98 16.68 -12.69
CA THR A 235 -30.57 17.18 -11.37
C THR A 235 -29.06 17.41 -11.25
N TRP A 236 -28.25 16.52 -11.85
CA TRP A 236 -26.79 16.54 -11.72
C TRP A 236 -26.05 16.94 -13.01
N SER A 237 -26.78 17.38 -14.03
CA SER A 237 -26.26 17.72 -15.36
C SER A 237 -25.13 18.76 -15.34
N PHE A 238 -25.13 19.66 -14.36
CA PHE A 238 -24.07 20.66 -14.13
C PHE A 238 -22.72 20.04 -13.72
N GLY A 239 -22.69 18.78 -13.25
CA GLY A 239 -21.48 18.06 -12.88
C GLY A 239 -20.84 17.27 -14.00
N LYS A 240 -21.46 17.22 -15.20
CA LYS A 240 -20.95 16.44 -16.33
C LYS A 240 -19.54 16.85 -16.74
N PRO A 241 -18.63 15.90 -17.04
CA PRO A 241 -17.30 16.21 -17.56
C PRO A 241 -17.35 17.01 -18.86
N ILE A 242 -16.53 18.05 -18.98
CA ILE A 242 -16.35 18.84 -20.19
C ILE A 242 -14.86 18.95 -20.51
N ALA A 243 -14.47 18.39 -21.65
CA ALA A 243 -13.09 18.41 -22.13
C ALA A 243 -12.60 19.84 -22.41
N LYS A 244 -11.30 20.09 -22.18
CA LYS A 244 -10.68 21.34 -22.62
C LYS A 244 -10.73 21.44 -24.14
N GLY A 245 -11.37 22.49 -24.67
CA GLY A 245 -11.54 22.70 -26.12
C GLY A 245 -12.97 22.53 -26.65
N GLY A 246 -13.92 22.10 -25.80
CA GLY A 246 -15.36 22.29 -26.03
C GLY A 246 -15.97 21.50 -27.19
N GLY A 247 -16.42 20.28 -26.92
CA GLY A 247 -17.37 19.55 -27.76
C GLY A 247 -18.59 19.13 -26.94
N SER A 248 -19.77 19.64 -27.26
CA SER A 248 -21.03 19.10 -26.73
C SER A 248 -21.40 17.85 -27.53
N ASN A 249 -21.84 16.78 -26.84
CA ASN A 249 -22.10 15.42 -27.34
C ASN A 249 -20.90 14.45 -27.26
N SER A 250 -21.00 13.29 -27.92
CA SER A 250 -20.10 12.12 -27.80
C SER A 250 -18.62 12.38 -28.09
N ASP A 251 -18.31 13.43 -28.88
CA ASP A 251 -16.93 13.86 -29.09
C ASP A 251 -16.27 14.41 -27.80
N GLY A 252 -17.04 14.95 -26.85
CA GLY A 252 -16.51 15.43 -25.56
C GLY A 252 -15.88 14.30 -24.72
N LEU A 253 -16.54 13.14 -24.63
CA LEU A 253 -16.01 11.98 -23.90
C LEU A 253 -14.80 11.38 -24.63
N LYS A 254 -14.85 11.29 -25.97
CA LYS A 254 -13.72 10.88 -26.82
C LYS A 254 -12.51 11.80 -26.64
N GLU A 255 -12.75 13.11 -26.52
CA GLU A 255 -11.70 14.10 -26.28
C GLU A 255 -11.10 13.98 -24.88
N ILE A 256 -11.92 13.78 -23.85
CA ILE A 256 -11.46 13.44 -22.49
C ILE A 256 -10.55 12.22 -22.54
N TYR A 257 -10.93 11.15 -23.23
CA TYR A 257 -10.08 9.97 -23.39
C TYR A 257 -8.78 10.26 -24.15
N ARG A 258 -8.82 11.08 -25.21
CA ARG A 258 -7.62 11.52 -25.93
C ARG A 258 -6.65 12.28 -25.01
N GLN A 259 -7.17 13.20 -24.20
CA GLN A 259 -6.37 14.00 -23.27
C GLN A 259 -5.85 13.16 -22.10
N LEU A 260 -6.67 12.28 -21.50
CA LEU A 260 -6.23 11.35 -20.46
C LEU A 260 -5.16 10.38 -20.98
N ALA A 261 -5.37 9.78 -22.15
CA ALA A 261 -4.38 8.88 -22.77
C ALA A 261 -3.06 9.60 -23.05
N LYS A 262 -3.08 10.86 -23.49
CA LYS A 262 -1.87 11.68 -23.66
C LYS A 262 -1.22 12.02 -22.32
N GLN A 263 -1.97 12.57 -21.37
CA GLN A 263 -1.42 13.06 -20.10
C GLN A 263 -0.93 11.91 -19.20
N LEU A 264 -1.76 10.91 -18.98
CA LEU A 264 -1.44 9.76 -18.13
C LEU A 264 -0.61 8.72 -18.88
N GLY A 265 -0.67 8.66 -20.21
CA GLY A 265 0.33 7.96 -21.02
C GLY A 265 1.75 8.47 -20.71
N LEU A 266 1.96 9.78 -20.82
CA LEU A 266 3.27 10.40 -20.63
C LEU A 266 3.70 10.52 -19.16
N ALA A 267 2.77 10.78 -18.22
CA ALA A 267 3.08 11.01 -16.80
C ALA A 267 2.94 9.77 -15.90
N LEU A 268 2.24 8.72 -16.33
CA LEU A 268 2.01 7.52 -15.52
C LEU A 268 2.54 6.26 -16.23
N PHE A 269 2.00 5.92 -17.39
CA PHE A 269 2.27 4.62 -18.03
C PHE A 269 3.69 4.50 -18.58
N VAL A 270 4.18 5.48 -19.35
CA VAL A 270 5.54 5.48 -19.90
C VAL A 270 6.61 5.47 -18.78
N PRO A 271 6.56 6.34 -17.75
CA PRO A 271 7.55 6.32 -16.68
C PRO A 271 7.53 5.03 -15.85
N LEU A 272 6.35 4.48 -15.54
CA LEU A 272 6.22 3.19 -14.87
C LEU A 272 6.85 2.06 -15.70
N PHE A 273 6.55 2.00 -17.00
CA PHE A 273 7.09 1.01 -17.92
C PHE A 273 8.62 1.11 -18.03
N VAL A 274 9.16 2.31 -18.23
CA VAL A 274 10.61 2.56 -18.24
C VAL A 274 11.24 2.10 -16.92
N GLY A 275 10.61 2.39 -15.77
CA GLY A 275 11.08 1.93 -14.47
C GLY A 275 11.12 0.40 -14.35
N GLN A 276 10.08 -0.31 -14.83
CA GLN A 276 10.06 -1.78 -14.87
C GLN A 276 11.11 -2.37 -15.82
N VAL A 277 11.33 -1.76 -16.99
CA VAL A 277 12.37 -2.19 -17.94
C VAL A 277 13.76 -2.03 -17.32
N VAL A 278 14.07 -0.85 -16.76
CA VAL A 278 15.35 -0.58 -16.09
C VAL A 278 15.58 -1.52 -14.91
N GLN A 279 14.54 -1.78 -14.11
CA GLN A 279 14.63 -2.73 -12.99
C GLN A 279 14.97 -4.16 -13.45
N ASN A 280 14.35 -4.63 -14.53
CA ASN A 280 14.56 -6.01 -15.01
C ASN A 280 15.88 -6.19 -15.77
N ILE A 281 16.36 -5.17 -16.49
CA ILE A 281 17.67 -5.21 -17.17
C ILE A 281 18.82 -5.00 -16.15
N PHE A 282 18.65 -4.09 -15.19
CA PHE A 282 19.69 -3.71 -14.23
C PHE A 282 19.23 -3.85 -12.76
N PRO A 283 18.89 -5.06 -12.29
CA PRO A 283 18.28 -5.25 -10.96
C PRO A 283 19.22 -4.91 -9.79
N LYS A 284 20.53 -5.18 -9.93
CA LYS A 284 21.54 -4.87 -8.89
C LYS A 284 21.69 -3.36 -8.73
N GLN A 285 21.89 -2.66 -9.84
CA GLN A 285 22.02 -1.20 -9.91
C GLN A 285 20.74 -0.52 -9.42
N THR A 286 19.58 -0.97 -9.90
CA THR A 286 18.27 -0.42 -9.48
C THR A 286 18.06 -0.57 -7.97
N LYS A 287 18.38 -1.74 -7.38
CA LYS A 287 18.32 -1.94 -5.93
C LYS A 287 19.30 -1.02 -5.17
N TRP A 288 20.50 -0.83 -5.69
CA TRP A 288 21.50 0.10 -5.12
C TRP A 288 21.02 1.56 -5.16
N VAL A 289 20.51 2.05 -6.30
CA VAL A 289 19.94 3.41 -6.40
C VAL A 289 18.75 3.58 -5.46
N ALA A 290 17.82 2.61 -5.46
CA ALA A 290 16.62 2.64 -4.63
C ALA A 290 16.91 2.74 -3.13
N THR A 291 17.95 2.06 -2.66
CA THR A 291 18.37 2.08 -1.25
C THR A 291 19.23 3.30 -0.91
N THR A 292 20.22 3.63 -1.75
CA THR A 292 21.18 4.74 -1.53
C THR A 292 20.49 6.09 -1.53
N PHE A 293 19.72 6.40 -2.58
CA PHE A 293 18.95 7.66 -2.69
C PHE A 293 17.60 7.60 -1.97
N ARG A 294 17.29 6.48 -1.29
CA ARG A 294 16.04 6.26 -0.55
C ARG A 294 14.81 6.64 -1.38
N LEU A 295 14.70 6.15 -2.62
CA LEU A 295 13.72 6.64 -3.60
C LEU A 295 12.26 6.65 -3.10
N ALA A 296 11.88 5.74 -2.19
CA ALA A 296 10.56 5.78 -1.54
C ALA A 296 10.29 7.08 -0.74
N LYS A 297 11.31 7.68 -0.12
CA LYS A 297 11.24 9.00 0.53
C LYS A 297 11.15 10.13 -0.50
N VAL A 298 11.84 10.02 -1.63
CA VAL A 298 11.73 10.98 -2.74
C VAL A 298 10.31 10.97 -3.32
N SER A 299 9.74 9.79 -3.58
CA SER A 299 8.35 9.64 -4.06
C SER A 299 7.32 10.27 -3.09
N THR A 300 7.51 10.10 -1.77
CA THR A 300 6.63 10.74 -0.77
C THR A 300 6.84 12.25 -0.65
N PHE A 301 8.04 12.78 -0.92
CA PHE A 301 8.27 14.23 -1.03
C PHE A 301 7.63 14.83 -2.28
N LEU A 302 7.72 14.17 -3.44
CA LEU A 302 7.05 14.59 -4.67
C LEU A 302 5.51 14.61 -4.51
N LEU A 303 4.96 13.70 -3.71
CA LEU A 303 3.55 13.75 -3.31
C LEU A 303 3.20 14.99 -2.48
N LEU A 304 4.10 15.48 -1.61
CA LEU A 304 3.91 16.74 -0.88
C LEU A 304 3.95 17.96 -1.81
N LEU A 305 4.76 17.94 -2.88
CA LEU A 305 4.76 18.98 -3.91
C LEU A 305 3.45 18.98 -4.71
N LEU A 306 2.89 17.80 -5.02
CA LEU A 306 1.58 17.71 -5.67
C LEU A 306 0.46 18.25 -4.77
N ILE A 307 0.48 17.88 -3.48
CA ILE A 307 -0.48 18.41 -2.50
C ILE A 307 -0.35 19.94 -2.39
N TRP A 308 0.88 20.46 -2.28
CA TRP A 308 1.15 21.90 -2.27
C TRP A 308 0.61 22.60 -3.52
N SER A 309 0.86 22.06 -4.72
CA SER A 309 0.37 22.64 -5.98
C SER A 309 -1.16 22.66 -6.06
N VAL A 310 -1.83 21.55 -5.74
CA VAL A 310 -3.30 21.49 -5.83
C VAL A 310 -3.95 22.48 -4.85
N PHE A 311 -3.49 22.53 -3.59
CA PHE A 311 -3.95 23.55 -2.63
C PHE A 311 -3.61 24.97 -3.08
N SER A 312 -2.47 25.18 -3.74
CA SER A 312 -2.07 26.49 -4.25
C SER A 312 -3.04 26.99 -5.32
N THR A 313 -3.48 26.12 -6.25
CA THR A 313 -4.59 26.45 -7.17
C THR A 313 -5.87 26.76 -6.40
N GLN A 314 -6.23 26.00 -5.34
CA GLN A 314 -7.47 26.25 -4.58
C GLN A 314 -7.50 27.63 -3.92
N PHE A 315 -6.38 28.04 -3.32
CA PHE A 315 -6.25 29.35 -2.68
C PHE A 315 -6.12 30.48 -3.72
N GLN A 316 -5.48 30.24 -4.87
CA GLN A 316 -5.41 31.20 -5.97
C GLN A 316 -6.81 31.52 -6.52
N GLU A 317 -7.63 30.49 -6.76
CA GLU A 317 -9.01 30.61 -7.26
C GLU A 317 -10.03 31.00 -6.17
N LYS A 318 -9.57 31.23 -4.93
CA LYS A 318 -10.40 31.55 -3.75
C LYS A 318 -11.50 30.51 -3.48
N ALA A 319 -11.30 29.27 -3.90
CA ALA A 319 -12.33 28.23 -3.89
C ALA A 319 -12.85 27.92 -2.46
N PHE A 320 -11.99 28.06 -1.45
CA PHE A 320 -12.36 27.95 -0.03
C PHE A 320 -13.12 29.15 0.54
N GLU A 321 -13.01 30.34 -0.09
CA GLU A 321 -13.74 31.55 0.31
C GLU A 321 -15.13 31.61 -0.34
N THR A 322 -15.31 30.96 -1.50
CA THR A 322 -16.56 30.96 -2.27
C THR A 322 -17.57 29.90 -1.83
N VAL A 323 -17.11 28.78 -1.25
CA VAL A 323 -17.99 27.74 -0.71
C VAL A 323 -18.47 28.10 0.69
N SER A 324 -19.70 27.70 1.03
CA SER A 324 -20.25 27.98 2.36
C SER A 324 -19.45 27.29 3.48
N THR A 325 -19.35 27.92 4.65
CA THR A 325 -18.73 27.30 5.84
C THR A 325 -19.40 25.97 6.20
N ALA A 326 -20.72 25.87 5.99
CA ALA A 326 -21.47 24.63 6.14
C ALA A 326 -20.99 23.53 5.19
N SER A 327 -20.62 23.85 3.95
CA SER A 327 -20.01 22.90 3.00
C SER A 327 -18.69 22.34 3.52
N ILE A 328 -17.81 23.18 4.07
CA ILE A 328 -16.52 22.73 4.62
C ILE A 328 -16.72 21.86 5.86
N ILE A 329 -17.61 22.24 6.78
CA ILE A 329 -17.94 21.46 7.97
C ILE A 329 -18.51 20.09 7.57
N PHE A 330 -19.48 20.07 6.65
CA PHE A 330 -20.06 18.86 6.08
C PHE A 330 -19.01 17.95 5.45
N LEU A 331 -18.13 18.50 4.60
CA LEU A 331 -17.04 17.74 3.98
C LEU A 331 -16.12 17.09 5.02
N VAL A 332 -15.71 17.84 6.04
CA VAL A 332 -14.82 17.30 7.09
C VAL A 332 -15.48 16.12 7.80
N PHE A 333 -16.72 16.25 8.26
CA PHE A 333 -17.39 15.16 8.97
C PHE A 333 -17.73 13.96 8.06
N VAL A 334 -18.23 14.21 6.84
CA VAL A 334 -18.60 13.12 5.93
C VAL A 334 -17.37 12.40 5.40
N ASN A 335 -16.28 13.07 5.02
CA ASN A 335 -15.04 12.39 4.61
C ASN A 335 -14.48 11.47 5.71
N LEU A 336 -14.46 11.96 6.96
CA LEU A 336 -14.04 11.18 8.13
C LEU A 336 -14.94 9.95 8.31
N GLY A 337 -16.26 10.15 8.25
CA GLY A 337 -17.26 9.09 8.35
C GLY A 337 -17.14 8.05 7.24
N LEU A 338 -17.07 8.48 5.97
CA LEU A 338 -16.94 7.61 4.81
C LEU A 338 -15.69 6.72 4.91
N TYR A 339 -14.50 7.30 5.18
CA TYR A 339 -13.28 6.49 5.23
C TYR A 339 -13.31 5.46 6.37
N ALA A 340 -13.79 5.84 7.56
CA ALA A 340 -13.94 4.91 8.67
C ALA A 340 -14.99 3.81 8.39
N PHE A 341 -16.15 4.20 7.86
CA PHE A 341 -17.28 3.31 7.52
C PHE A 341 -16.91 2.30 6.43
N PHE A 342 -16.35 2.76 5.31
CA PHE A 342 -15.94 1.86 4.23
C PHE A 342 -14.76 0.97 4.62
N THR A 343 -13.86 1.43 5.50
CA THR A 343 -12.81 0.56 6.06
C THR A 343 -13.41 -0.55 6.92
N LEU A 344 -14.40 -0.24 7.78
CA LEU A 344 -15.12 -1.23 8.57
C LEU A 344 -15.86 -2.23 7.67
N ILE A 345 -16.57 -1.76 6.64
CA ILE A 345 -17.23 -2.63 5.66
C ILE A 345 -16.20 -3.52 4.94
N CYS A 346 -15.04 -2.98 4.54
CA CYS A 346 -13.97 -3.78 3.94
C CYS A 346 -13.54 -4.93 4.86
N VAL A 347 -13.33 -4.67 6.16
CA VAL A 347 -12.98 -5.74 7.12
C VAL A 347 -14.09 -6.80 7.22
N VAL A 348 -15.36 -6.37 7.28
CA VAL A 348 -16.51 -7.29 7.39
C VAL A 348 -16.67 -8.13 6.12
N LEU A 349 -16.69 -7.51 4.93
CA LEU A 349 -16.89 -8.17 3.65
C LEU A 349 -15.71 -9.05 3.22
N ALA A 350 -14.47 -8.65 3.49
CA ALA A 350 -13.28 -9.43 3.13
C ALA A 350 -13.04 -10.65 4.05
N ARG A 351 -13.71 -10.73 5.20
CA ARG A 351 -13.54 -11.82 6.19
C ARG A 351 -14.78 -12.67 6.39
N LEU A 352 -15.96 -12.07 6.26
CA LEU A 352 -17.29 -12.64 6.55
C LEU A 352 -17.28 -13.39 7.91
N PRO A 353 -17.15 -12.66 9.04
CA PRO A 353 -16.88 -13.26 10.35
C PRO A 353 -17.98 -14.22 10.82
N PHE A 354 -19.21 -14.03 10.34
CA PHE A 354 -20.40 -14.82 10.69
C PHE A 354 -20.43 -16.23 10.06
N LEU A 355 -19.55 -16.54 9.10
CA LEU A 355 -19.57 -17.84 8.42
C LEU A 355 -18.85 -18.93 9.23
N PRO A 356 -19.45 -20.15 9.32
CA PRO A 356 -18.86 -21.26 10.05
C PRO A 356 -17.57 -21.78 9.40
N LYS A 357 -16.73 -22.45 10.19
CA LYS A 357 -15.41 -22.98 9.76
C LYS A 357 -15.48 -23.88 8.52
N SER A 358 -16.62 -24.50 8.24
CA SER A 358 -16.87 -25.31 7.03
C SER A 358 -16.87 -24.49 5.71
N PHE A 359 -16.72 -23.17 5.77
CA PHE A 359 -16.52 -22.27 4.62
C PHE A 359 -15.06 -21.78 4.48
N ASP A 360 -14.13 -22.26 5.30
CA ASP A 360 -12.70 -21.98 5.19
C ASP A 360 -12.10 -22.91 4.10
N SER A 361 -12.08 -22.49 2.82
CA SER A 361 -11.33 -23.21 1.77
C SER A 361 -9.84 -22.87 1.85
N PRO A 362 -8.92 -23.81 1.54
CA PRO A 362 -7.50 -23.50 1.41
C PRO A 362 -7.27 -22.35 0.42
N SER A 363 -6.51 -21.33 0.84
CA SER A 363 -6.18 -20.21 -0.06
C SER A 363 -5.40 -20.73 -1.27
N LEU A 364 -5.82 -20.35 -2.47
CA LEU A 364 -5.35 -20.87 -3.77
C LEU A 364 -3.94 -20.35 -4.18
N SER A 365 -3.03 -20.18 -3.21
CA SER A 365 -1.82 -19.37 -3.32
C SER A 365 -0.48 -20.13 -3.26
N ASP A 366 -0.49 -21.45 -3.09
CA ASP A 366 0.69 -22.30 -3.30
C ASP A 366 0.35 -23.78 -3.54
N HIS A 367 1.28 -24.50 -4.17
CA HIS A 367 1.26 -25.91 -4.60
C HIS A 367 0.37 -26.23 -5.81
N SER A 368 0.90 -26.54 -7.00
CA SER A 368 1.91 -27.54 -7.44
C SER A 368 1.33 -28.94 -7.60
N ASP A 369 1.65 -29.56 -8.72
CA ASP A 369 1.16 -30.87 -9.16
C ASP A 369 1.40 -31.96 -8.10
N VAL A 370 0.34 -32.25 -7.34
CA VAL A 370 0.23 -33.41 -6.48
C VAL A 370 -1.08 -34.06 -6.89
N ASP A 371 -0.98 -35.21 -7.57
CA ASP A 371 -2.12 -35.98 -8.03
C ASP A 371 -3.10 -36.23 -6.88
N VAL A 372 -4.29 -35.63 -6.98
CA VAL A 372 -5.44 -35.97 -6.13
C VAL A 372 -6.08 -37.25 -6.67
N ASN A 373 -5.27 -38.31 -6.74
CA ASN A 373 -5.67 -39.69 -6.98
C ASN A 373 -5.58 -40.50 -5.67
N VAL A 374 -6.01 -39.89 -4.56
CA VAL A 374 -6.30 -40.61 -3.31
C VAL A 374 -7.81 -40.87 -3.25
N ILE A 375 -8.19 -41.91 -3.99
CA ILE A 375 -9.33 -42.82 -3.75
C ILE A 375 -10.60 -42.13 -3.23
N ASP A 376 -11.47 -41.74 -4.18
CA ASP A 376 -12.81 -41.23 -3.90
C ASP A 376 -13.77 -42.42 -3.59
N THR A 377 -14.00 -42.71 -2.31
CA THR A 377 -15.00 -43.71 -1.86
C THR A 377 -15.96 -43.16 -0.79
N ALA A 378 -16.38 -41.90 -0.94
CA ALA A 378 -17.52 -41.37 -0.19
C ALA A 378 -18.23 -40.28 -1.01
N GLY A 379 -19.45 -40.57 -1.48
CA GLY A 379 -20.17 -39.78 -2.48
C GLY A 379 -20.07 -38.26 -2.30
N THR A 380 -19.36 -37.60 -3.22
CA THR A 380 -19.09 -36.16 -3.15
C THR A 380 -20.37 -35.33 -3.34
N GLN A 381 -20.94 -34.87 -2.22
CA GLN A 381 -22.04 -33.92 -2.21
C GLN A 381 -21.61 -32.65 -2.98
N LYS A 382 -22.23 -32.38 -4.14
CA LYS A 382 -21.90 -31.23 -5.01
C LYS A 382 -22.01 -29.91 -4.23
N VAL A 383 -20.86 -29.38 -3.80
CA VAL A 383 -20.81 -28.12 -3.04
C VAL A 383 -21.37 -26.99 -3.91
N PRO A 384 -22.44 -26.29 -3.49
CA PRO A 384 -23.14 -25.36 -4.36
C PRO A 384 -22.25 -24.16 -4.76
N ILE A 385 -22.48 -23.64 -5.97
CA ILE A 385 -21.60 -22.63 -6.60
C ILE A 385 -21.47 -21.37 -5.73
N TRP A 386 -22.56 -20.94 -5.08
CA TRP A 386 -22.54 -19.81 -4.15
C TRP A 386 -21.57 -20.02 -2.98
N ARG A 387 -21.47 -21.24 -2.44
CA ARG A 387 -20.55 -21.58 -1.33
C ARG A 387 -19.09 -21.53 -1.77
N LYS A 388 -18.78 -21.98 -2.99
CA LYS A 388 -17.43 -21.81 -3.58
C LYS A 388 -17.09 -20.34 -3.81
N THR A 389 -18.04 -19.54 -4.27
CA THR A 389 -17.87 -18.09 -4.52
C THR A 389 -17.64 -17.32 -3.21
N VAL A 390 -18.51 -17.52 -2.22
CA VAL A 390 -18.44 -16.90 -0.89
C VAL A 390 -17.16 -17.29 -0.15
N SER A 391 -16.74 -18.55 -0.22
CA SER A 391 -15.46 -18.99 0.34
C SER A 391 -14.27 -18.31 -0.36
N GLY A 392 -14.32 -18.17 -1.68
CA GLY A 392 -13.28 -17.51 -2.48
C GLY A 392 -13.17 -15.98 -2.29
N MET A 393 -14.16 -15.32 -1.69
CA MET A 393 -14.12 -13.89 -1.34
C MET A 393 -13.53 -13.61 0.05
N ARG A 394 -13.04 -14.63 0.77
CA ARG A 394 -12.49 -14.49 2.11
C ARG A 394 -10.96 -14.48 2.07
N PHE A 395 -10.37 -13.48 2.70
CA PHE A 395 -8.92 -13.21 2.64
C PHE A 395 -8.27 -13.36 4.02
N ASP A 396 -6.98 -13.69 4.04
CA ASP A 396 -6.17 -13.64 5.27
C ASP A 396 -6.09 -12.18 5.79
N LYS A 397 -5.69 -11.99 7.06
CA LYS A 397 -5.65 -10.65 7.67
C LYS A 397 -4.68 -9.70 6.98
N LYS A 398 -3.55 -10.21 6.46
CA LYS A 398 -2.53 -9.38 5.81
C LYS A 398 -3.01 -8.88 4.46
N VAL A 399 -3.71 -9.71 3.70
CA VAL A 399 -4.40 -9.32 2.46
C VAL A 399 -5.64 -8.46 2.75
N THR A 400 -6.41 -8.75 3.81
CA THR A 400 -7.53 -7.88 4.23
C THR A 400 -7.05 -6.48 4.60
N THR A 401 -5.92 -6.36 5.33
CA THR A 401 -5.29 -5.07 5.63
C THR A 401 -4.92 -4.31 4.35
N ALA A 402 -4.39 -5.02 3.34
CA ALA A 402 -4.09 -4.45 2.03
C ALA A 402 -5.35 -3.96 1.30
N ILE A 403 -6.45 -4.73 1.35
CA ILE A 403 -7.76 -4.34 0.81
C ILE A 403 -8.26 -3.07 1.51
N CYS A 404 -8.26 -3.02 2.84
CA CYS A 404 -8.76 -1.88 3.62
C CYS A 404 -8.06 -0.57 3.26
N PHE A 405 -6.72 -0.57 3.16
CA PHE A 405 -6.00 0.62 2.73
C PHE A 405 -6.19 0.95 1.25
N CYS A 406 -6.40 -0.02 0.36
CA CYS A 406 -6.56 0.25 -1.09
C CYS A 406 -7.99 0.64 -1.49
N ALA A 407 -9.01 -0.07 -1.02
CA ALA A 407 -10.35 -0.05 -1.58
C ALA A 407 -11.15 1.21 -1.19
N ALA A 408 -10.98 1.70 0.04
CA ALA A 408 -11.57 2.95 0.52
C ALA A 408 -10.73 4.20 0.19
N ALA A 409 -9.47 4.04 -0.24
CA ALA A 409 -8.59 5.18 -0.49
C ALA A 409 -8.80 5.83 -1.87
N LYS A 410 -8.64 7.16 -1.92
CA LYS A 410 -8.73 8.00 -3.13
C LYS A 410 -7.49 8.88 -3.25
N GLY A 411 -6.88 8.88 -4.44
CA GLY A 411 -5.48 9.30 -4.62
C GLY A 411 -5.28 10.53 -5.50
N MET A 412 -4.69 11.58 -4.92
CA MET A 412 -4.37 12.83 -5.61
C MET A 412 -3.35 12.68 -6.75
N VAL A 413 -2.27 11.91 -6.55
CA VAL A 413 -1.77 10.91 -7.54
C VAL A 413 -2.17 11.15 -8.98
N VAL A 414 -3.15 10.34 -9.36
CA VAL A 414 -3.78 10.31 -10.67
C VAL A 414 -5.02 11.19 -10.66
N GLY A 415 -5.70 11.34 -9.51
CA GLY A 415 -6.96 12.06 -9.41
C GLY A 415 -6.88 13.54 -9.77
N ALA A 416 -5.82 14.27 -9.38
CA ALA A 416 -5.69 15.69 -9.71
C ALA A 416 -5.45 15.95 -11.21
N PRO A 417 -4.56 15.22 -11.91
CA PRO A 417 -4.50 15.21 -13.38
C PRO A 417 -5.83 14.81 -14.02
N THR A 418 -6.45 13.72 -13.59
CA THR A 418 -7.71 13.23 -14.17
C THR A 418 -8.83 14.25 -14.04
N LEU A 419 -8.98 14.88 -12.86
CA LEU A 419 -9.94 15.96 -12.61
C LEU A 419 -9.65 17.19 -13.48
N SER A 420 -8.37 17.54 -13.66
CA SER A 420 -7.96 18.66 -14.54
C SER A 420 -8.31 18.42 -16.02
N VAL A 421 -8.34 17.17 -16.47
CA VAL A 421 -8.76 16.79 -17.84
C VAL A 421 -10.28 16.70 -17.95
N LEU A 422 -10.94 16.01 -17.02
CA LEU A 422 -12.41 15.84 -16.98
C LEU A 422 -13.14 17.17 -16.99
N TYR A 423 -12.58 18.17 -16.32
CA TYR A 423 -13.19 19.49 -16.13
C TYR A 423 -12.32 20.60 -16.73
N GLY A 424 -11.53 20.26 -17.74
CA GLY A 424 -10.66 21.21 -18.43
C GLY A 424 -11.40 22.29 -19.23
N GLY A 425 -12.71 22.09 -19.48
CA GLY A 425 -13.61 23.08 -20.08
C GLY A 425 -14.44 23.90 -19.08
N PHE A 426 -14.37 23.63 -17.77
CA PHE A 426 -15.05 24.45 -16.76
C PHE A 426 -14.23 25.71 -16.39
N PRO A 427 -14.92 26.78 -15.92
CA PRO A 427 -14.28 27.89 -15.22
C PRO A 427 -13.33 27.41 -14.13
N GLU A 428 -12.20 28.10 -13.96
CA GLU A 428 -11.11 27.62 -13.11
C GLU A 428 -11.52 27.50 -11.63
N GLN A 429 -12.37 28.43 -11.17
CA GLN A 429 -13.00 28.41 -9.85
C GLN A 429 -13.95 27.22 -9.63
N GLU A 430 -14.81 26.87 -10.60
CA GLU A 430 -15.71 25.71 -10.46
C GLU A 430 -14.91 24.39 -10.45
N ARG A 431 -13.90 24.29 -11.33
CA ARG A 431 -12.93 23.19 -11.36
C ARG A 431 -12.14 23.07 -10.04
N ALA A 432 -11.81 24.20 -9.43
CA ALA A 432 -11.19 24.23 -8.11
C ALA A 432 -12.17 23.67 -7.04
N ILE A 433 -13.38 24.23 -6.92
CA ILE A 433 -14.40 23.77 -5.95
C ILE A 433 -14.66 22.26 -6.07
N LEU A 434 -14.80 21.71 -7.28
CA LEU A 434 -14.95 20.27 -7.55
C LEU A 434 -13.79 19.41 -7.00
N SER A 435 -12.60 19.97 -6.85
CA SER A 435 -11.42 19.28 -6.33
C SER A 435 -11.29 19.31 -4.80
N ILE A 436 -11.93 20.26 -4.12
CA ILE A 436 -11.85 20.41 -2.65
C ILE A 436 -12.15 19.09 -1.92
N PRO A 437 -13.22 18.33 -2.26
CA PRO A 437 -13.52 17.08 -1.57
C PRO A 437 -12.41 16.03 -1.69
N LEU A 438 -11.80 15.88 -2.88
CA LEU A 438 -10.68 14.96 -3.12
C LEU A 438 -9.45 15.35 -2.28
N VAL A 439 -9.14 16.64 -2.22
CA VAL A 439 -8.00 17.19 -1.50
C VAL A 439 -8.15 16.98 0.02
N LEU A 440 -9.33 17.32 0.56
CA LEU A 440 -9.63 17.12 1.99
C LEU A 440 -9.68 15.63 2.34
N TYR A 441 -10.33 14.81 1.51
CA TYR A 441 -10.39 13.35 1.70
C TYR A 441 -8.99 12.74 1.77
N GLN A 442 -8.08 13.11 0.87
CA GLN A 442 -6.69 12.65 0.88
C GLN A 442 -5.98 12.93 2.21
N GLY A 443 -6.13 14.14 2.76
CA GLY A 443 -5.51 14.53 4.03
C GLY A 443 -6.09 13.77 5.23
N GLN A 444 -7.42 13.70 5.30
CA GLN A 444 -8.14 13.03 6.38
C GLN A 444 -7.93 11.51 6.35
N GLN A 445 -8.02 10.89 5.16
CA GLN A 445 -7.66 9.49 4.91
C GLN A 445 -6.29 9.16 5.49
N VAL A 446 -5.26 9.97 5.19
CA VAL A 446 -3.90 9.72 5.66
C VAL A 446 -3.81 9.77 7.18
N ALA A 447 -4.46 10.74 7.83
CA ALA A 447 -4.50 10.84 9.29
C ALA A 447 -5.20 9.64 9.95
N ILE A 448 -6.38 9.25 9.46
CA ILE A 448 -7.12 8.09 9.98
C ILE A 448 -6.34 6.80 9.73
N ALA A 449 -5.72 6.65 8.56
CA ALA A 449 -4.95 5.47 8.20
C ALA A 449 -3.75 5.25 9.14
N GLN A 450 -3.07 6.31 9.60
CA GLN A 450 -2.01 6.16 10.63
C GLN A 450 -2.55 5.62 11.95
N VAL A 451 -3.75 6.05 12.37
CA VAL A 451 -4.43 5.48 13.55
C VAL A 451 -4.78 4.01 13.31
N LEU A 452 -5.31 3.68 12.14
CA LEU A 452 -5.65 2.30 11.76
C LEU A 452 -4.43 1.37 11.65
N VAL A 453 -3.25 1.89 11.27
CA VAL A 453 -1.99 1.10 11.23
C VAL A 453 -1.70 0.45 12.59
N TYR A 454 -1.93 1.15 13.71
CA TYR A 454 -1.75 0.58 15.05
C TYR A 454 -2.70 -0.60 15.31
N PHE A 455 -3.98 -0.44 14.98
CA PHE A 455 -4.99 -1.50 15.15
C PHE A 455 -4.74 -2.70 14.23
N PHE A 456 -4.44 -2.46 12.95
CA PHE A 456 -4.14 -3.51 11.99
C PHE A 456 -2.84 -4.26 12.33
N LYS A 457 -1.80 -3.57 12.83
CA LYS A 457 -0.57 -4.21 13.31
C LYS A 457 -0.87 -5.23 14.42
N LYS A 458 -1.56 -4.78 15.49
CA LYS A 458 -1.98 -5.65 16.61
C LYS A 458 -2.94 -6.78 16.20
N TRP A 459 -3.65 -6.62 15.09
CA TRP A 459 -4.53 -7.65 14.53
C TRP A 459 -3.76 -8.70 13.70
N ASN A 460 -2.79 -8.24 12.90
CA ASN A 460 -1.94 -9.05 12.02
C ASN A 460 -0.89 -9.87 12.79
N GLU A 461 -0.49 -9.43 13.99
CA GLU A 461 0.38 -10.18 14.91
C GLU A 461 -0.31 -11.43 15.49
N LYS A 462 -1.65 -11.44 15.61
CA LYS A 462 -2.40 -12.60 16.09
C LYS A 462 -2.45 -13.70 15.01
N PRO A 463 -2.44 -15.00 15.37
CA PRO A 463 -2.59 -16.09 14.41
C PRO A 463 -3.90 -15.95 13.60
N ASP A 464 -3.88 -16.40 12.34
CA ASP A 464 -5.02 -16.32 11.43
C ASP A 464 -5.40 -17.68 10.86
N ARG A 465 -6.69 -18.02 10.95
CA ARG A 465 -7.27 -19.27 10.42
C ARG A 465 -7.28 -19.34 8.89
N LEU A 466 -7.23 -18.20 8.21
CA LEU A 466 -7.24 -18.12 6.74
C LEU A 466 -5.84 -17.99 6.13
N ALA A 467 -4.79 -17.85 6.95
CA ALA A 467 -3.43 -17.86 6.44
C ALA A 467 -3.00 -19.31 6.08
N PRO A 468 -2.28 -19.52 4.96
CA PRO A 468 -1.71 -20.84 4.66
C PRO A 468 -0.74 -21.27 5.79
N PRO A 469 -0.63 -22.58 6.07
CA PRO A 469 0.28 -23.07 7.10
C PRO A 469 1.72 -22.65 6.79
N PRO A 470 2.53 -22.34 7.82
CA PRO A 470 3.92 -21.94 7.60
C PRO A 470 4.67 -23.07 6.90
N LYS A 471 5.39 -22.74 5.81
CA LYS A 471 6.20 -23.73 5.09
C LYS A 471 7.19 -24.38 6.08
N PRO A 472 7.32 -25.71 6.12
CA PRO A 472 8.23 -26.38 7.05
C PRO A 472 9.65 -25.86 6.83
N SER A 473 10.31 -25.50 7.92
CA SER A 473 11.70 -25.05 7.88
C SER A 473 12.58 -26.11 7.21
N ARG A 474 13.61 -25.69 6.49
CA ARG A 474 14.55 -26.61 5.82
C ARG A 474 15.16 -27.61 6.82
N ASN A 475 15.37 -27.18 8.06
CA ASN A 475 15.87 -27.99 9.17
C ASN A 475 14.86 -29.07 9.65
N SER A 476 13.54 -28.82 9.54
CA SER A 476 12.53 -29.85 9.88
C SER A 476 12.41 -30.96 8.82
N LEU A 477 12.70 -30.65 7.55
CA LEU A 477 12.76 -31.65 6.48
C LEU A 477 13.96 -32.60 6.66
N ASP A 478 15.10 -32.10 7.13
CA ASP A 478 16.28 -32.92 7.42
C ASP A 478 16.09 -33.80 8.68
N LYS A 479 15.50 -33.26 9.76
CA LYS A 479 15.14 -34.08 10.93
C LYS A 479 14.16 -35.21 10.55
N GLY A 480 13.17 -34.93 9.69
CA GLY A 480 12.27 -35.96 9.16
C GLY A 480 12.97 -37.05 8.33
N LYS A 481 14.01 -36.69 7.57
CA LYS A 481 14.86 -37.66 6.85
C LYS A 481 15.77 -38.47 7.76
N GLN A 482 16.36 -37.86 8.80
CA GLN A 482 17.18 -38.57 9.78
C GLN A 482 16.36 -39.58 10.60
N VAL A 483 15.16 -39.20 11.07
CA VAL A 483 14.27 -40.10 11.81
C VAL A 483 13.83 -41.28 10.93
N LYS A 484 13.48 -41.05 9.65
CA LYS A 484 13.21 -42.16 8.73
C LYS A 484 14.44 -43.05 8.47
N ARG A 485 15.65 -42.50 8.36
CA ARG A 485 16.88 -43.31 8.19
C ARG A 485 17.13 -44.22 9.39
N HIS A 486 16.97 -43.73 10.62
CA HIS A 486 17.12 -44.58 11.81
C HIS A 486 15.99 -45.62 11.94
N SER A 487 14.74 -45.27 11.65
CA SER A 487 13.63 -46.23 11.73
C SER A 487 13.69 -47.37 10.71
N THR A 488 14.37 -47.18 9.56
CA THR A 488 14.46 -48.22 8.52
C THR A 488 15.67 -49.15 8.70
N ALA A 489 16.59 -48.81 9.62
CA ALA A 489 17.81 -49.59 9.87
C ALA A 489 17.64 -50.70 10.92
N SER A 490 16.50 -50.74 11.63
CA SER A 490 16.28 -51.64 12.78
C SER A 490 15.25 -52.74 12.53
N SER A 491 14.92 -53.04 11.27
CA SER A 491 13.88 -54.02 10.91
C SER A 491 14.33 -55.06 9.87
N GLN A 492 15.57 -55.57 9.99
CA GLN A 492 15.97 -56.82 9.32
C GLN A 492 15.93 -57.97 10.32
N LEU A 493 14.99 -58.89 10.08
CA LEU A 493 14.90 -60.21 10.73
C LEU A 493 15.99 -61.14 10.13
N PRO A 494 16.44 -62.17 10.87
CA PRO A 494 17.40 -63.13 10.35
C PRO A 494 16.72 -64.19 9.46
N GLU A 495 17.16 -64.31 8.21
CA GLU A 495 16.71 -65.39 7.32
C GLU A 495 17.45 -66.71 7.58
N LEU A 496 16.71 -67.82 7.44
CA LEU A 496 17.24 -69.18 7.56
C LEU A 496 18.07 -69.55 6.33
N HIS A 497 19.29 -70.04 6.52
CA HIS A 497 19.99 -70.80 5.49
C HIS A 497 19.67 -72.29 5.59
N ALA A 498 18.74 -72.76 4.76
CA ALA A 498 18.67 -74.18 4.42
C ALA A 498 19.76 -74.50 3.38
N ARG A 499 20.56 -75.54 3.62
CA ARG A 499 21.56 -76.03 2.66
C ARG A 499 21.39 -77.54 2.52
N GLY A 500 20.97 -77.98 1.33
CA GLY A 500 20.70 -79.39 1.04
C GLY A 500 21.92 -80.11 0.44
N SER A 501 21.99 -81.40 0.75
CA SER A 501 22.68 -82.46 0.01
C SER A 501 24.20 -82.40 -0.16
N GLU A 502 24.88 -83.19 0.66
CA GLU A 502 25.85 -84.19 0.16
C GLU A 502 25.76 -85.45 1.06
N GLU A 503 25.58 -86.63 0.45
CA GLU A 503 25.61 -87.92 1.14
C GLU A 503 27.07 -88.42 1.20
N GLY A 504 27.51 -88.99 2.34
CA GLY A 504 28.87 -89.54 2.39
C GLY A 504 29.43 -90.01 3.73
N GLN A 505 29.05 -91.23 4.13
CA GLN A 505 29.93 -92.23 4.75
C GLN A 505 30.32 -92.15 6.26
N VAL A 506 29.55 -92.90 7.08
CA VAL A 506 29.98 -93.91 8.08
C VAL A 506 31.08 -93.56 9.13
N ARG A 507 30.70 -93.55 10.43
CA ARG A 507 31.21 -94.51 11.46
C ARG A 507 30.58 -94.40 12.88
N THR A 508 30.38 -95.56 13.51
CA THR A 508 30.38 -95.87 14.98
C THR A 508 29.36 -95.14 15.90
N THR A 509 28.24 -95.76 16.30
CA THR A 509 28.02 -96.82 17.35
C THR A 509 27.88 -96.30 18.79
N ALA A 510 26.63 -96.26 19.29
CA ALA A 510 26.17 -96.85 20.56
C ALA A 510 24.64 -96.70 20.64
#